data_AF-A0A8K1C679-F1
#
_entry.id   AF-A0A8K1C679-F1
#
_cell.length_a   1.000
_cell.length_b   1.000
_cell.length_c   1.000
_cell.angle_alpha   90.00
_cell.angle_beta   90.00
_cell.angle_gamma   90.00
#
_symmetry.space_group_name_H-M   'P 1'
#
loop_
_entity.id
_entity.type
_entity.pdbx_description
1 polymer ?
#
loop_
_entity_poly.entity_id
_entity_poly.type
_entity_poly.pdbx_seq_one_letter_code
_entity_poly.pdbx_strand_id
1 'polypeptide(L)'
;MGRVEPQRHDTKGIMAEEYRQRLDNNVEKLVENFRGLIKTAKIKDKTNTTREAFQTSIYATTLVQASEALLKLVSELKLSVALGDFEGMNQTVDTTVEDLAKRCDDVDSHMAHLSADLSSALFELENHYYQSKWRLSPDGTDDVNGA
;
A
#
# COMPACT_ATOMS: atom_id res chain seq x y z
N MET A 1 -20.78 -14.23 -7.56
CA MET A 1 -20.63 -12.76 -7.55
C MET A 1 -19.31 -12.45 -8.23
N GLY A 2 -19.35 -11.97 -9.47
CA GLY A 2 -18.18 -11.86 -10.34
C GLY A 2 -17.23 -10.77 -9.83
N ARG A 3 -15.95 -11.12 -9.73
CA ARG A 3 -14.85 -10.21 -9.41
C ARG A 3 -14.75 -9.19 -10.55
N VAL A 4 -15.14 -7.95 -10.29
CA VAL A 4 -14.94 -6.83 -11.22
C VAL A 4 -13.51 -6.34 -11.02
N GLU A 5 -12.56 -6.94 -11.74
CA GLU A 5 -11.27 -6.31 -12.00
C GLU A 5 -11.16 -6.01 -13.50
N PRO A 6 -11.60 -4.82 -13.94
CA PRO A 6 -10.98 -4.23 -15.12
C PRO A 6 -10.93 -2.70 -14.99
N GLN A 7 -9.84 -2.13 -14.44
CA GLN A 7 -9.59 -0.69 -14.62
C GLN A 7 -8.15 -0.22 -14.28
N ARG A 8 -7.33 -1.02 -13.58
CA ARG A 8 -5.99 -0.56 -13.15
C ARG A 8 -4.94 -0.52 -14.27
N HIS A 9 -5.08 -1.36 -15.29
CA HIS A 9 -4.11 -1.43 -16.40
C HIS A 9 -4.26 -0.25 -17.38
N ASP A 10 -5.50 0.18 -17.62
CA ASP A 10 -5.80 1.27 -18.56
C ASP A 10 -5.38 2.63 -17.99
N THR A 11 -5.56 2.87 -16.69
CA THR A 11 -5.17 4.13 -16.05
C THR A 11 -3.66 4.33 -16.07
N LYS A 12 -2.86 3.28 -15.84
CA LYS A 12 -1.38 3.37 -15.92
C LYS A 12 -0.93 3.69 -17.35
N GLY A 13 -1.57 3.10 -18.35
CA GLY A 13 -1.29 3.37 -19.77
C GLY A 13 -1.66 4.80 -20.18
N ILE A 14 -2.81 5.30 -19.74
CA ILE A 14 -3.26 6.67 -20.01
C ILE A 14 -2.31 7.69 -19.39
N MET A 15 -1.90 7.49 -18.13
CA MET A 15 -0.94 8.36 -17.45
C MET A 15 0.43 8.37 -18.13
N ALA A 16 0.89 7.19 -18.61
CA ALA A 16 2.16 7.09 -19.34
C ALA A 16 2.12 7.86 -20.67
N GLU A 17 1.02 7.78 -21.42
CA GLU A 17 0.87 8.52 -22.67
C GLU A 17 0.75 10.03 -22.43
N GLU A 18 0.06 10.46 -21.38
CA GLU A 18 -0.01 11.87 -21.01
C GLU A 18 1.37 12.44 -20.67
N TYR A 19 2.18 11.70 -19.89
CA TYR A 19 3.55 12.10 -19.59
C TYR A 19 4.42 12.16 -20.84
N ARG A 20 4.25 11.23 -21.78
CA ARG A 20 4.98 11.20 -23.05
C ARG A 20 4.62 12.41 -23.92
N GLN A 21 3.33 12.71 -24.05
CA GLN A 21 2.86 13.87 -24.79
C GLN A 21 3.37 15.18 -24.17
N ARG A 22 3.36 15.29 -22.84
CA ARG A 22 3.92 16.46 -22.14
C ARG A 22 5.43 16.57 -22.34
N LEU A 23 6.17 15.47 -22.34
CA LEU A 23 7.61 15.45 -22.62
C LEU A 23 7.88 15.99 -24.02
N ASP A 24 7.25 15.38 -25.04
CA ASP A 24 7.47 15.72 -26.45
C ASP A 24 7.16 17.21 -26.70
N ASN A 25 6.02 17.70 -26.18
CA ASN A 25 5.62 19.11 -26.32
C ASN A 25 6.63 20.08 -25.68
N ASN A 26 7.18 19.76 -24.51
CA ASN A 26 8.14 20.64 -23.84
C ASN A 26 9.53 20.58 -24.49
N VAL A 27 9.96 19.42 -24.98
CA VAL A 27 11.21 19.29 -25.75
C VAL A 27 11.11 20.06 -27.07
N GLU A 28 10.00 19.97 -27.79
CA GLU A 28 9.77 20.74 -29.01
C GLU A 28 9.84 22.25 -28.73
N LYS A 29 9.20 22.72 -27.66
CA LYS A 29 9.30 24.13 -27.23
C LYS A 29 10.74 24.53 -26.93
N LEU A 30 11.53 23.71 -26.24
CA LEU A 30 12.95 24.02 -26.00
C LEU A 30 13.72 24.20 -27.30
N VAL A 31 13.57 23.25 -28.23
CA VAL A 31 14.28 23.27 -29.50
C VAL A 31 13.88 24.47 -30.34
N GLU A 32 12.57 24.78 -30.46
CA GLU A 32 12.10 25.90 -31.27
C GLU A 32 12.51 27.25 -30.68
N ASN A 33 12.36 27.45 -29.37
CA ASN A 33 12.74 28.71 -28.73
C ASN A 33 14.26 28.93 -28.78
N PHE A 34 15.06 27.88 -28.57
CA PHE A 34 16.52 27.98 -28.71
C PHE A 34 16.93 28.29 -30.15
N ARG A 35 16.29 27.63 -31.14
CA ARG A 35 16.46 27.96 -32.56
C ARG A 35 16.08 29.40 -32.86
N GLY A 36 15.02 29.92 -32.23
CA GLY A 36 14.61 31.32 -32.28
C GLY A 36 15.71 32.27 -31.79
N LEU A 37 16.27 32.02 -30.60
CA LEU A 37 17.38 32.79 -30.03
C LEU A 37 18.60 32.83 -30.95
N ILE A 38 19.00 31.69 -31.51
CA ILE A 38 20.14 31.62 -32.43
C ILE A 38 19.87 32.42 -33.72
N LYS A 39 18.63 32.40 -34.22
CA LYS A 39 18.24 33.18 -35.41
C LYS A 39 18.29 34.68 -35.15
N THR A 40 17.78 35.16 -34.01
CA THR A 40 17.80 36.59 -33.65
C THR A 40 19.18 37.08 -33.23
N ALA A 41 20.04 36.20 -32.71
CA ALA A 41 21.42 36.56 -32.37
C ALA A 41 22.32 36.81 -33.60
N LYS A 42 21.92 36.35 -34.80
CA LYS A 42 22.68 36.60 -36.04
C LYS A 42 22.56 38.07 -36.44
N ILE A 43 23.65 38.81 -36.30
CA ILE A 43 23.76 40.21 -36.70
C ILE A 43 23.69 40.31 -38.23
N LYS A 44 22.61 40.88 -38.76
CA LYS A 44 22.46 41.17 -40.20
C LYS A 44 22.52 42.66 -40.53
N ASP A 45 22.10 43.53 -39.62
CA ASP A 45 22.21 44.99 -39.74
C ASP A 45 22.49 45.63 -38.37
N LYS A 46 23.21 46.76 -38.33
CA LYS A 46 23.71 47.37 -37.08
C LYS A 46 22.62 47.92 -36.15
N THR A 47 21.38 48.02 -36.59
CA THR A 47 20.26 48.52 -35.79
C THR A 47 19.49 47.36 -35.15
N ASN A 48 19.95 46.89 -33.99
CA ASN A 48 19.16 46.02 -33.12
C ASN A 48 17.87 46.76 -32.76
N THR A 49 16.73 46.27 -33.24
CA THR A 49 15.45 46.96 -33.07
C THR A 49 14.81 46.53 -31.74
N THR A 50 14.12 47.43 -31.04
CA THR A 50 13.35 47.11 -29.82
C THR A 50 12.46 45.87 -29.96
N ARG A 51 11.93 45.64 -31.17
CA ARG A 51 11.14 44.44 -31.53
C ARG A 51 11.95 43.14 -31.42
N GLU A 52 13.21 43.13 -31.85
CA GLU A 52 14.08 41.96 -31.80
C GLU A 52 14.54 41.66 -30.37
N ALA A 53 14.80 42.70 -29.59
CA ALA A 53 15.06 42.57 -28.15
C ALA A 53 13.86 41.95 -27.41
N PHE A 54 12.65 42.42 -27.70
CA PHE A 54 11.42 41.86 -27.13
C PHE A 54 11.21 40.39 -27.55
N GLN A 55 11.42 40.08 -28.83
CA GLN A 55 11.29 38.71 -29.35
C GLN A 55 12.32 37.76 -28.70
N THR A 56 13.55 38.21 -28.49
CA THR A 56 14.59 37.44 -27.79
C THR A 56 14.20 37.19 -26.33
N SER A 57 13.61 38.18 -25.65
CA SER A 57 13.09 38.01 -24.29
C SER A 57 11.98 36.96 -24.21
N ILE A 58 11.06 36.95 -25.19
CA ILE A 58 10.02 35.92 -25.28
C ILE A 58 10.66 34.53 -25.42
N TYR A 59 11.57 34.34 -26.37
CA TYR A 59 12.21 33.04 -26.58
C TYR A 59 12.93 32.56 -25.32
N ALA A 60 13.69 33.43 -24.64
CA ALA A 60 14.37 33.07 -23.41
C ALA A 60 13.39 32.70 -22.29
N THR A 61 12.31 33.47 -22.13
CA THR A 61 11.29 33.22 -21.10
C THR A 61 10.59 31.89 -21.35
N THR A 62 10.12 31.64 -22.57
CA THR A 62 9.41 30.40 -22.91
C THR A 62 10.33 29.17 -22.83
N LEU A 63 11.63 29.33 -23.13
CA LEU A 63 12.63 28.28 -22.94
C LEU A 63 12.78 27.90 -21.45
N VAL A 64 12.85 28.89 -20.56
CA VAL A 64 12.91 28.65 -19.11
C VAL A 64 11.64 27.96 -18.63
N GLN A 65 10.46 28.43 -19.05
CA GLN A 65 9.17 27.81 -18.69
C GLN A 65 9.07 26.35 -19.15
N ALA A 66 9.54 26.02 -20.36
CA ALA A 66 9.56 24.65 -20.84
C ALA A 66 10.53 23.77 -20.03
N SER A 67 11.67 24.33 -19.61
CA SER A 67 12.64 23.65 -18.73
C SER A 67 12.06 23.36 -17.35
N GLU A 68 11.37 24.33 -16.75
CA GLU A 68 10.67 24.17 -15.47
C GLU A 68 9.55 23.13 -15.57
N ALA A 69 8.79 23.13 -16.66
CA ALA A 69 7.75 22.14 -16.92
C ALA A 69 8.31 20.71 -17.00
N LEU A 70 9.49 20.53 -17.60
CA LEU A 70 10.19 19.23 -17.61
C LEU A 70 10.65 18.80 -16.22
N LEU A 71 11.20 19.71 -15.41
CA LEU A 71 11.59 19.41 -14.03
C LEU A 71 10.39 19.01 -13.17
N LYS A 72 9.25 19.67 -13.38
CA LYS A 72 7.99 19.30 -12.74
C LYS A 72 7.53 17.91 -13.17
N LEU A 73 7.58 17.60 -14.47
CA LEU A 73 7.25 16.28 -15.01
C LEU A 73 8.13 15.17 -14.39
N VAL A 74 9.44 15.41 -14.25
CA VAL A 74 10.37 14.48 -13.57
C VAL A 74 9.97 14.24 -12.11
N SER A 75 9.59 15.30 -11.40
CA SER A 75 9.13 15.20 -10.00
C SER A 75 7.83 14.39 -9.89
N GLU A 76 6.88 14.61 -10.79
CA GLU A 76 5.62 13.85 -10.86
C GLU A 76 5.87 12.37 -11.13
N LEU A 77 6.77 12.04 -12.07
CA LEU A 77 7.16 10.65 -12.37
C LEU A 77 7.78 9.96 -11.15
N LYS A 78 8.72 10.61 -10.47
CA LYS A 78 9.32 10.08 -9.24
C LYS A 78 8.28 9.79 -8.16
N LEU A 79 7.34 10.73 -7.98
CA LEU A 79 6.25 10.56 -7.02
C LEU A 79 5.34 9.40 -7.40
N SER A 80 5.02 9.23 -8.69
CA SER A 80 4.15 8.14 -9.17
C SER A 80 4.73 6.76 -8.87
N VAL A 81 6.04 6.60 -9.01
CA VAL A 81 6.75 5.34 -8.70
C VAL A 81 6.73 5.10 -7.18
N ALA A 82 7.09 6.12 -6.40
CA ALA A 82 7.11 6.00 -4.94
C ALA A 82 5.73 5.64 -4.37
N LEU A 83 4.67 6.31 -4.82
CA LEU A 83 3.30 6.02 -4.36
C LEU A 83 2.81 4.64 -4.82
N GLY A 84 3.16 4.21 -6.03
CA GLY A 84 2.83 2.89 -6.53
C GLY A 84 3.41 1.76 -5.67
N ASP A 85 4.64 1.94 -5.18
CA ASP A 85 5.28 0.99 -4.28
C ASP A 85 4.58 0.96 -2.90
N PHE A 86 4.21 2.11 -2.34
CA PHE A 86 3.48 2.17 -1.07
C PHE A 86 2.12 1.47 -1.11
N GLU A 87 1.36 1.62 -2.20
CA GLU A 87 0.06 0.96 -2.35
C GLU A 87 0.20 -0.58 -2.32
N GLY A 88 1.21 -1.12 -3.02
CA GLY A 88 1.49 -2.56 -3.03
C GLY A 88 1.98 -3.07 -1.67
N MET A 89 2.84 -2.29 -0.99
CA MET A 89 3.26 -2.59 0.38
C MET A 89 2.07 -2.61 1.34
N ASN A 90 1.15 -1.65 1.23
CA ASN A 90 -0.03 -1.58 2.10
C ASN A 90 -0.94 -2.80 1.90
N GLN A 91 -1.22 -3.20 0.65
CA GLN A 91 -1.97 -4.42 0.36
C GLN A 91 -1.32 -5.69 0.95
N THR A 92 0.01 -5.75 0.92
CA THR A 92 0.76 -6.87 1.52
C THR A 92 0.60 -6.88 3.04
N VAL A 93 0.68 -5.71 3.67
CA VAL A 93 0.44 -5.56 5.12
C VAL A 93 -0.98 -5.97 5.48
N ASP A 94 -1.99 -5.46 4.76
CA ASP A 94 -3.40 -5.76 4.99
C ASP A 94 -3.67 -7.28 4.89
N THR A 95 -3.14 -7.92 3.85
CA THR A 95 -3.25 -9.39 3.67
C THR A 95 -2.59 -10.14 4.84
N THR A 96 -1.41 -9.69 5.28
CA THR A 96 -0.69 -10.31 6.39
C THR A 96 -1.46 -10.18 7.70
N VAL A 97 -2.09 -9.02 7.93
CA VAL A 97 -2.93 -8.77 9.11
C VAL A 97 -4.14 -9.70 9.12
N GLU A 98 -4.84 -9.84 7.98
CA GLU A 98 -5.97 -10.77 7.85
C GLU A 98 -5.55 -12.23 8.10
N ASP A 99 -4.44 -12.68 7.52
CA ASP A 99 -3.92 -14.02 7.71
C ASP A 99 -3.53 -14.30 9.17
N LEU A 100 -2.90 -13.33 9.84
CA LEU A 100 -2.55 -13.45 11.25
C LEU A 100 -3.80 -13.49 12.13
N ALA A 101 -4.80 -12.64 11.88
CA ALA A 101 -6.05 -12.64 12.62
C ALA A 101 -6.75 -14.01 12.53
N LYS A 102 -6.84 -14.57 11.31
CA LYS A 102 -7.40 -15.90 11.09
C LYS A 102 -6.65 -17.00 11.84
N ARG A 103 -5.31 -16.94 11.86
CA ARG A 103 -4.49 -17.90 12.62
C ARG A 103 -4.70 -17.78 14.13
N CYS A 104 -4.88 -16.56 14.65
CA CYS A 104 -5.22 -16.36 16.05
C CYS A 104 -6.58 -16.99 16.37
N ASP A 105 -7.61 -16.73 15.55
CA ASP A 105 -8.94 -17.32 15.74
C ASP A 105 -8.90 -18.86 15.72
N ASP A 106 -8.13 -19.44 14.79
CA ASP A 106 -7.93 -20.89 14.73
C ASP A 106 -7.26 -21.42 16.01
N VAL A 107 -6.20 -20.76 16.49
CA VAL A 107 -5.50 -21.16 17.73
C VAL A 107 -6.40 -21.05 18.94
N ASP A 108 -7.15 -19.96 19.07
CA ASP A 108 -8.09 -19.74 20.18
C ASP A 108 -9.20 -20.79 20.19
N SER A 109 -9.72 -21.16 19.00
CA SER A 109 -10.70 -22.23 18.85
C SER A 109 -10.16 -23.60 19.29
N HIS A 110 -8.92 -23.93 18.90
CA HIS A 110 -8.26 -25.16 19.35
C HIS A 110 -8.00 -25.16 20.86
N MET A 111 -7.58 -24.02 21.42
CA MET A 111 -7.35 -23.87 22.86
C MET A 111 -8.66 -24.04 23.65
N ALA A 112 -9.77 -23.48 23.16
CA ALA A 112 -11.09 -23.65 23.77
C ALA A 112 -11.55 -25.11 23.75
N HIS A 113 -11.34 -25.82 22.64
CA HIS A 113 -11.66 -27.26 22.55
C HIS A 113 -10.82 -28.09 23.53
N LEU A 114 -9.50 -27.90 23.55
CA LEU A 114 -8.62 -28.61 24.48
C LEU A 114 -8.98 -28.36 25.95
N SER A 115 -9.35 -27.12 26.29
CA SER A 115 -9.81 -26.76 27.63
C SER A 115 -11.10 -27.48 28.01
N ALA A 116 -12.06 -27.60 27.07
CA ALA A 116 -13.29 -28.35 27.27
C ALA A 116 -13.03 -29.85 27.46
N ASP A 117 -12.18 -30.44 26.62
CA ASP A 117 -11.79 -31.85 26.72
C ASP A 117 -11.13 -32.16 28.06
N LEU A 118 -10.19 -31.30 28.49
CA LEU A 118 -9.51 -31.44 29.79
C LEU A 118 -10.51 -31.32 30.95
N SER A 119 -11.43 -30.35 30.88
CA SER A 119 -12.46 -30.17 31.91
C SER A 119 -13.37 -31.39 32.02
N SER A 120 -13.76 -31.98 30.88
CA SER A 120 -14.54 -33.22 30.85
C SER A 120 -13.78 -34.40 31.48
N ALA A 121 -12.52 -34.59 31.09
CA ALA A 121 -11.68 -35.66 31.63
C ALA A 121 -11.45 -35.52 33.14
N LEU A 122 -11.25 -34.29 33.64
CA LEU A 122 -11.14 -34.02 35.08
C LEU A 122 -12.45 -34.33 35.81
N PHE A 123 -13.59 -33.93 35.26
CA PHE A 123 -14.90 -34.22 35.86
C PHE A 123 -15.16 -35.73 35.95
N GLU A 124 -14.85 -36.48 34.90
CA GLU A 124 -14.95 -37.95 34.90
C GLU A 124 -14.05 -38.58 35.97
N LEU A 125 -12.80 -38.12 36.07
CA LEU A 125 -11.83 -38.60 37.05
C LEU A 125 -12.27 -38.30 38.49
N GLU A 126 -12.73 -37.07 38.76
CA GLU A 126 -13.27 -36.67 40.06
C GLU A 126 -14.48 -37.53 40.42
N ASN A 127 -15.42 -37.71 39.49
CA ASN A 127 -16.59 -38.55 39.72
C ASN A 127 -16.19 -40.00 40.05
N HIS A 128 -15.25 -40.58 39.30
CA HIS A 128 -14.71 -41.92 39.61
C HIS A 128 -14.03 -42.00 40.97
N TYR A 129 -13.26 -40.97 41.35
CA TYR A 129 -12.62 -40.89 42.66
C TYR A 129 -13.66 -40.84 43.79
N TYR A 130 -14.68 -39.99 43.67
CA TYR A 130 -15.75 -39.85 44.67
C TYR A 130 -16.63 -41.09 44.81
N GLN A 131 -16.78 -41.88 43.74
CA GLN A 131 -17.51 -43.16 43.74
C GLN A 131 -16.63 -44.35 44.18
N SER A 132 -15.33 -44.16 44.35
CA SER A 132 -14.41 -45.24 44.69
C SER A 132 -14.59 -45.71 46.14
N LYS A 133 -14.48 -47.04 46.35
CA LYS A 133 -14.53 -47.66 47.68
C LYS A 133 -13.41 -47.19 48.62
N TRP A 134 -12.38 -46.55 48.09
CA TRP A 134 -11.24 -46.01 48.84
C TRP A 134 -11.57 -44.71 49.57
N ARG A 135 -12.65 -44.01 49.19
CA ARG A 135 -13.12 -42.79 49.90
C ARG A 135 -14.11 -43.10 51.02
N LEU A 136 -14.84 -44.20 50.93
CA LEU A 136 -15.62 -44.73 52.06
C LEU A 136 -14.63 -45.35 53.07
N SER A 137 -13.87 -44.50 53.76
CA SER A 137 -13.31 -44.89 55.05
C SER A 137 -14.49 -45.35 55.92
N PRO A 138 -14.44 -46.52 56.56
CA PRO A 138 -15.49 -46.95 57.47
C PRO A 138 -15.39 -46.11 58.74
N ASP A 139 -15.81 -44.84 58.68
CA ASP A 139 -15.94 -44.04 59.88
C ASP A 139 -17.29 -44.34 60.52
N GLY A 140 -17.25 -45.29 61.45
CA GLY A 140 -17.65 -44.96 62.81
C GLY A 140 -19.13 -44.82 63.12
N THR A 141 -20.06 -45.38 62.33
CA THR A 141 -21.46 -45.49 62.74
C THR A 141 -22.07 -46.81 62.28
N ASP A 142 -21.97 -47.85 63.11
CA ASP A 142 -23.00 -48.87 63.26
C ASP A 142 -22.65 -49.72 64.49
N ASP A 143 -23.11 -49.28 65.66
CA ASP A 143 -23.53 -50.17 66.74
C ASP A 143 -24.52 -49.40 67.63
N VAL A 144 -25.76 -49.34 67.14
CA VAL A 144 -26.94 -49.15 68.01
C VAL A 144 -27.64 -50.52 68.12
N ASN A 145 -27.59 -51.07 69.33
CA ASN A 145 -28.46 -52.09 69.93
C ASN A 145 -28.46 -53.53 69.37
N GLY A 146 -28.09 -54.48 70.25
CA GLY A 146 -28.52 -55.88 70.10
C GLY A 146 -27.90 -56.91 71.05
N ALA A 147 -28.06 -56.76 72.38
CA ALA A 147 -28.25 -57.85 73.38
C ALA A 147 -28.23 -57.30 74.82
#